data_AF-A0A329UN89-F1
#
_entry.id   AF-A0A329UN89-F1
#
_cell.length_a   1.000
_cell.length_b   1.000
_cell.length_c   1.000
_cell.angle_alpha   90.00
_cell.angle_beta   90.00
_cell.angle_gamma   90.00
#
_symmetry.space_group_name_H-M   'P 1'
#
loop_
_entity.id
_entity.type
_entity.pdbx_description
1 polymer ?
#
loop_
_entity_poly.entity_id
_entity_poly.type
_entity_poly.pdbx_seq_one_letter_code
_entity_poly.pdbx_strand_id
1 'polypeptide(L)'
;MQHCPARAAQRLAAAVLALVLLLCAFLPRAHAAELKEKNGIRLLSFDTSHILSIGNQTSGKCSLYALRYARTILDGKVCSGSGMWSNGAVWSAAGYTGYAGTRAECLKKLYNELAAGRPVIVHLKNTTVSGVKRHANRTSTYEYHLTSSGWDAVNYPHIATSSTYGHWVCVAGISSTADPENLTESDFYALDPARVTANGRLAVTRLLDDTLWVENSPLKVLG
;
A
#
# COMPACT_ATOMS: atom_id res chain seq x y z
N MET A 1 46.89 12.54 -35.33
CA MET A 1 46.05 12.42 -34.13
C MET A 1 45.26 13.71 -33.98
N GLN A 2 43.96 13.71 -34.30
CA GLN A 2 43.11 14.90 -34.14
C GLN A 2 42.85 15.14 -32.65
N HIS A 3 43.37 16.24 -32.12
CA HIS A 3 42.99 16.71 -30.79
C HIS A 3 41.54 17.22 -30.84
N CYS A 4 40.64 16.50 -30.20
CA CYS A 4 39.34 17.05 -29.81
C CYS A 4 39.60 18.30 -28.95
N PRO A 5 39.15 19.50 -29.35
CA PRO A 5 39.43 20.69 -28.57
C PRO A 5 38.69 20.57 -27.23
N ALA A 6 39.40 20.77 -26.12
CA ALA A 6 38.87 20.61 -24.76
C ALA A 6 37.53 21.33 -24.52
N ARG A 7 37.30 22.45 -25.23
CA ARG A 7 36.02 23.20 -25.22
C ARG A 7 34.85 22.43 -25.84
N ALA A 8 35.06 21.63 -26.88
CA ALA A 8 34.01 20.80 -27.47
C ALA A 8 33.64 19.64 -26.53
N ALA A 9 34.63 19.00 -25.91
CA ALA A 9 34.41 17.97 -24.91
C ALA A 9 33.66 18.50 -23.67
N GLN A 10 34.02 19.69 -23.17
CA GLN A 10 33.30 20.34 -22.06
C GLN A 10 31.86 20.70 -22.40
N ARG A 11 31.59 21.21 -23.60
CA ARG A 11 30.23 21.51 -24.05
C ARG A 11 29.38 20.25 -24.17
N LEU A 12 29.95 19.17 -24.68
CA LEU A 12 29.27 17.88 -24.78
C LEU A 12 28.95 17.32 -23.38
N ALA A 13 29.91 17.36 -22.45
CA ALA A 13 29.71 16.91 -21.08
C ALA A 13 28.63 17.73 -20.36
N ALA A 14 28.62 19.05 -20.53
CA ALA A 14 27.58 19.92 -19.97
C ALA A 14 26.20 19.63 -20.56
N ALA A 15 26.11 19.37 -21.88
CA ALA A 15 24.85 19.01 -22.53
C ALA A 15 24.31 17.65 -22.06
N VAL A 16 25.19 16.65 -21.90
CA VAL A 16 24.82 15.34 -21.35
C VAL A 16 24.36 15.46 -19.90
N LEU A 17 25.07 16.22 -19.07
CA LEU A 17 24.66 16.46 -17.68
C LEU A 17 23.30 17.17 -17.61
N ALA A 18 23.09 18.20 -18.44
CA ALA A 18 21.81 18.90 -18.53
C ALA A 18 20.67 17.97 -18.98
N LEU A 19 20.92 17.10 -19.96
CA LEU A 19 19.95 16.09 -20.41
C LEU A 19 19.62 15.09 -19.30
N VAL A 20 20.62 14.59 -18.56
CA VAL A 20 20.41 13.69 -17.42
C VAL A 20 19.59 14.39 -16.32
N LEU A 21 19.91 15.64 -15.99
CA LEU A 21 19.16 16.41 -14.99
C LEU A 21 17.71 16.66 -15.42
N LEU A 22 17.48 16.97 -16.70
CA LEU A 22 16.14 17.11 -17.28
C LEU A 22 15.37 15.78 -17.18
N LEU A 23 15.98 14.67 -17.62
CA LEU A 23 15.37 13.33 -17.52
C LEU A 23 15.04 12.98 -16.06
N CYS A 24 15.92 13.30 -15.10
CA CYS A 24 15.68 13.10 -13.67
C CYS A 24 14.59 14.01 -13.10
N ALA A 25 14.38 15.21 -13.65
CA ALA A 25 13.32 16.12 -13.23
C ALA A 25 11.93 15.67 -13.73
N PHE A 26 11.87 14.97 -14.86
CA PHE A 26 10.63 14.42 -15.42
C PHE A 26 10.31 12.99 -15.00
N LEU A 27 11.20 12.32 -14.23
CA LEU A 27 10.83 11.09 -13.56
C LEU A 27 9.69 11.41 -12.57
N PRO A 28 8.55 10.72 -12.62
CA PRO A 28 7.49 10.90 -11.64
C PRO A 28 8.05 10.52 -10.26
N ARG A 29 8.42 11.53 -9.48
CA ARG A 29 8.81 11.35 -8.09
C ARG A 29 7.55 10.96 -7.32
N ALA A 30 7.57 9.78 -6.71
CA ALA A 30 6.60 9.44 -5.69
C ALA A 30 6.71 10.49 -4.58
N HIS A 31 5.61 11.18 -4.30
CA HIS A 31 5.57 12.17 -3.21
C HIS A 31 5.23 11.43 -1.92
N ALA A 32 5.90 11.81 -0.83
CA ALA A 32 5.48 11.38 0.50
C ALA A 32 4.09 11.98 0.78
N ALA A 33 3.10 11.13 1.03
CA ALA A 33 1.76 11.55 1.42
C ALA A 33 1.76 11.91 2.91
N GLU A 34 1.28 13.10 3.27
CA GLU A 34 1.18 13.51 4.67
C GLU A 34 0.25 12.58 5.47
N LEU A 35 0.67 12.12 6.64
CA LEU A 35 -0.15 11.30 7.53
C LEU A 35 -1.06 12.20 8.38
N LYS A 36 -2.39 12.14 8.20
CA LYS A 36 -3.36 13.04 8.83
C LYS A 36 -4.26 12.34 9.82
N GLU A 37 -4.42 12.93 10.99
CA GLU A 37 -5.44 12.52 11.97
C GLU A 37 -6.84 12.74 11.43
N LYS A 38 -7.65 11.68 11.47
CA LYS A 38 -9.07 11.68 11.14
C LYS A 38 -9.78 10.81 12.16
N ASN A 39 -10.32 11.45 13.21
CA ASN A 39 -11.20 10.86 14.22
C ASN A 39 -10.73 9.49 14.73
N GLY A 40 -9.48 9.40 15.18
CA GLY A 40 -8.89 8.20 15.78
C GLY A 40 -7.98 7.39 14.85
N ILE A 41 -7.99 7.67 13.55
CA ILE A 41 -7.10 7.03 12.56
C ILE A 41 -6.21 8.10 11.91
N ARG A 42 -4.91 7.88 11.97
CA ARG A 42 -3.93 8.59 11.14
C ARG A 42 -3.87 7.93 9.78
N LEU A 43 -4.39 8.59 8.76
CA LEU A 43 -4.45 8.06 7.39
C LEU A 43 -3.59 8.91 6.46
N LEU A 44 -2.85 8.27 5.55
CA LEU A 44 -2.13 8.97 4.49
C LEU A 44 -3.10 9.85 3.71
N SER A 45 -2.68 11.07 3.39
CA SER A 45 -3.47 12.04 2.66
C SER A 45 -3.53 11.64 1.19
N PHE A 46 -4.73 11.34 0.71
CA PHE A 46 -5.01 11.07 -0.69
C PHE A 46 -6.41 11.57 -1.06
N ASP A 47 -6.62 11.83 -2.35
CA ASP A 47 -7.96 12.08 -2.86
C ASP A 47 -8.78 10.80 -2.82
N THR A 48 -9.82 10.80 -1.98
CA THR A 48 -10.70 9.64 -1.80
C THR A 48 -11.42 9.26 -3.09
N SER A 49 -11.76 10.23 -3.95
CA SER A 49 -12.41 9.96 -5.24
C SER A 49 -11.52 9.15 -6.18
N HIS A 50 -10.19 9.34 -6.11
CA HIS A 50 -9.25 8.55 -6.91
C HIS A 50 -9.27 7.08 -6.49
N ILE A 51 -9.22 6.78 -5.19
CA ILE A 51 -9.29 5.40 -4.69
C ILE A 51 -10.65 4.77 -5.01
N LEU A 52 -11.74 5.52 -4.81
CA LEU A 52 -13.09 5.05 -5.14
C LEU A 52 -13.27 4.75 -6.64
N SER A 53 -12.65 5.54 -7.53
CA SER A 53 -12.69 5.29 -8.98
C SER A 53 -11.93 4.01 -9.40
N ILE A 54 -10.93 3.59 -8.61
CA ILE A 54 -10.27 2.30 -8.83
C ILE A 54 -11.21 1.17 -8.41
N GLY A 55 -11.92 1.37 -7.28
CA GLY A 55 -12.94 0.47 -6.78
C GLY A 55 -12.39 -0.86 -6.28
N ASN A 56 -13.30 -1.76 -5.93
CA ASN A 56 -12.95 -3.09 -5.44
C ASN A 56 -12.29 -3.95 -6.54
N GLN A 57 -11.54 -4.96 -6.11
CA GLN A 57 -10.86 -5.89 -7.01
C GLN A 57 -11.85 -6.69 -7.85
N THR A 58 -11.38 -7.06 -9.04
CA THR A 58 -11.85 -8.28 -9.70
C THR A 58 -11.21 -9.50 -9.04
N SER A 59 -11.93 -10.64 -9.01
CA SER A 59 -11.48 -11.89 -8.37
C SER A 59 -10.01 -12.24 -8.69
N GLY A 60 -9.24 -12.55 -7.65
CA GLY A 60 -7.84 -12.98 -7.76
C GLY A 60 -6.82 -11.87 -8.03
N LYS A 61 -7.21 -10.59 -8.04
CA LYS A 61 -6.31 -9.46 -8.35
C LYS A 61 -5.99 -8.56 -7.14
N CYS A 62 -6.08 -9.08 -5.91
CA CYS A 62 -5.76 -8.32 -4.68
C CYS A 62 -4.41 -7.59 -4.76
N SER A 63 -3.37 -8.30 -5.20
CA SER A 63 -2.02 -7.75 -5.31
C SER A 63 -1.93 -6.56 -6.28
N LEU A 64 -2.62 -6.62 -7.42
CA LEU A 64 -2.65 -5.52 -8.39
C LEU A 64 -3.36 -4.30 -7.83
N TYR A 65 -4.53 -4.49 -7.22
CA TYR A 65 -5.33 -3.38 -6.70
C TYR A 65 -4.64 -2.72 -5.51
N ALA A 66 -4.04 -3.49 -4.60
CA ALA A 66 -3.21 -2.96 -3.52
C ALA A 66 -2.06 -2.10 -4.07
N LEU A 67 -1.39 -2.56 -5.13
CA LEU A 67 -0.33 -1.79 -5.80
C LEU A 67 -0.85 -0.51 -6.45
N ARG A 68 -2.02 -0.56 -7.07
CA ARG A 68 -2.67 0.62 -7.67
C ARG A 68 -3.06 1.65 -6.62
N TYR A 69 -3.59 1.24 -5.47
CA TYR A 69 -3.89 2.16 -4.36
C TYR A 69 -2.62 2.84 -3.86
N ALA A 70 -1.57 2.06 -3.61
CA ALA A 70 -0.29 2.55 -3.12
C ALA A 70 0.30 3.61 -4.07
N ARG A 71 0.30 3.34 -5.39
CA ARG A 71 0.72 4.32 -6.39
C ARG A 71 -0.20 5.53 -6.48
N THR A 72 -1.51 5.34 -6.34
CA THR A 72 -2.45 6.46 -6.38
C THR A 72 -2.23 7.45 -5.24
N ILE A 73 -1.89 6.95 -4.05
CA ILE A 73 -1.50 7.78 -2.90
C ILE A 73 -0.21 8.55 -3.21
N LEU A 74 0.83 7.86 -3.67
CA LEU A 74 2.16 8.44 -3.91
C LEU A 74 2.20 9.42 -5.10
N ASP A 75 1.42 9.13 -6.15
CA ASP A 75 1.43 9.89 -7.40
C ASP A 75 0.40 11.03 -7.39
N GLY A 76 -0.52 11.05 -6.42
CA GLY A 76 -1.61 12.01 -6.35
C GLY A 76 -2.62 11.91 -7.51
N LYS A 77 -2.56 10.83 -8.31
CA LYS A 77 -3.42 10.59 -9.48
C LYS A 77 -3.81 9.12 -9.57
N VAL A 78 -4.95 8.83 -10.21
CA VAL A 78 -5.44 7.46 -10.40
C VAL A 78 -4.41 6.61 -11.13
N CYS A 79 -3.97 5.52 -10.50
CA CYS A 79 -3.11 4.53 -11.13
C CYS A 79 -3.91 3.56 -12.02
N SER A 80 -3.59 3.52 -13.32
CA SER A 80 -4.23 2.61 -14.28
C SER A 80 -3.86 1.14 -14.07
N GLY A 81 -2.70 0.86 -13.44
CA GLY A 81 -2.16 -0.49 -13.30
C GLY A 81 -1.54 -1.06 -14.58
N SER A 82 -1.42 -0.27 -15.64
CA SER A 82 -0.78 -0.69 -16.90
C SER A 82 0.66 -1.13 -16.64
N GLY A 83 1.06 -2.29 -17.18
CA GLY A 83 2.39 -2.86 -16.98
C GLY A 83 2.64 -3.46 -15.59
N MET A 84 1.69 -3.39 -14.66
CA MET A 84 1.84 -3.87 -13.28
C MET A 84 1.25 -5.28 -13.08
N TRP A 85 0.83 -5.98 -14.13
CA TRP A 85 0.20 -7.30 -14.06
C TRP A 85 0.72 -8.26 -15.14
N SER A 86 1.05 -9.49 -14.75
CA SER A 86 1.35 -10.58 -15.69
C SER A 86 0.64 -11.88 -15.31
N ASN A 87 0.72 -12.30 -14.04
CA ASN A 87 -0.09 -13.36 -13.39
C ASN A 87 -0.12 -13.15 -11.86
N GLY A 88 -0.11 -11.87 -11.49
CA GLY A 88 0.31 -11.37 -10.19
C GLY A 88 0.86 -9.96 -10.39
N ALA A 89 0.91 -9.18 -9.32
CA ALA A 89 1.46 -7.84 -9.37
C ALA A 89 2.96 -7.86 -9.70
N VAL A 90 3.37 -7.01 -10.63
CA VAL A 90 4.77 -6.77 -10.97
C VAL A 90 5.26 -5.61 -10.10
N TRP A 91 5.75 -5.94 -8.89
CA TRP A 91 6.12 -4.94 -7.87
C TRP A 91 7.15 -3.91 -8.38
N SER A 92 8.15 -4.39 -9.11
CA SER A 92 9.22 -3.56 -9.67
C SER A 92 8.72 -2.53 -10.69
N ALA A 93 7.63 -2.83 -11.42
CA ALA A 93 7.02 -1.88 -12.37
C ALA A 93 6.44 -0.64 -11.66
N ALA A 94 6.26 -0.70 -10.35
CA ALA A 94 5.77 0.38 -9.50
C ALA A 94 6.82 0.89 -8.49
N GLY A 95 8.07 0.41 -8.59
CA GLY A 95 9.16 0.75 -7.67
C GLY A 95 9.06 0.06 -6.30
N TYR A 96 8.29 -1.02 -6.18
CA TYR A 96 8.16 -1.77 -4.93
C TYR A 96 9.10 -2.97 -4.88
N THR A 97 9.73 -3.17 -3.73
CA THR A 97 10.65 -4.30 -3.44
C THR A 97 10.23 -5.03 -2.17
N GLY A 98 10.75 -6.26 -1.98
CA GLY A 98 10.45 -7.06 -0.80
C GLY A 98 11.25 -6.63 0.42
N TYR A 99 10.60 -6.53 1.59
CA TYR A 99 11.26 -6.40 2.90
C TYR A 99 10.88 -7.57 3.80
N ALA A 100 11.88 -8.36 4.20
CA ALA A 100 11.74 -9.51 5.08
C ALA A 100 12.36 -9.22 6.45
N GLY A 101 11.76 -9.78 7.49
CA GLY A 101 12.21 -9.71 8.87
C GLY A 101 11.26 -10.48 9.78
N THR A 102 11.54 -10.45 11.07
CA THR A 102 10.58 -10.88 12.11
C THR A 102 9.30 -10.04 12.05
N ARG A 103 8.24 -10.49 12.71
CA ARG A 103 6.99 -9.73 12.84
C ARG A 103 7.23 -8.34 13.42
N ALA A 104 8.00 -8.23 14.51
CA ALA A 104 8.32 -6.95 15.14
C ALA A 104 9.05 -6.00 14.18
N GLU A 105 10.06 -6.50 13.45
CA GLU A 105 10.78 -5.70 12.44
C GLU A 105 9.85 -5.25 11.30
N CYS A 106 8.93 -6.11 10.86
CA CYS A 106 7.96 -5.76 9.83
C CYS A 106 6.95 -4.71 10.31
N LEU A 107 6.47 -4.79 11.56
CA LEU A 107 5.58 -3.79 12.14
C LEU A 107 6.30 -2.44 12.30
N LYS A 108 7.55 -2.45 12.78
CA LYS A 108 8.37 -1.23 12.84
C LYS A 108 8.63 -0.64 11.46
N LYS A 109 8.87 -1.48 10.44
CA LYS A 109 9.00 -1.05 9.05
C LYS A 109 7.71 -0.42 8.53
N LEU A 110 6.55 -1.03 8.79
CA LEU A 110 5.24 -0.47 8.43
C LEU A 110 5.05 0.93 9.05
N TYR A 111 5.30 1.06 10.35
CA TYR A 111 5.22 2.33 11.05
C TYR A 111 6.13 3.41 10.42
N ASN A 112 7.40 3.07 10.19
CA ASN A 112 8.39 4.02 9.65
C ASN A 112 8.04 4.46 8.22
N GLU A 113 7.57 3.55 7.37
CA GLU A 113 7.14 3.89 6.01
C GLU A 113 5.90 4.81 6.03
N LEU A 114 4.89 4.51 6.86
CA LEU A 114 3.73 5.39 7.01
C LEU A 114 4.11 6.77 7.55
N ALA A 115 5.02 6.84 8.54
CA ALA A 115 5.54 8.10 9.06
C ALA A 115 6.30 8.90 7.98
N ALA A 116 6.96 8.20 7.06
CA ALA A 116 7.61 8.79 5.88
C ALA A 116 6.64 9.06 4.71
N GLY A 117 5.33 8.88 4.92
CA GLY A 117 4.29 9.14 3.92
C GLY A 117 4.17 8.10 2.82
N ARG A 118 4.60 6.86 3.09
CA ARG A 118 4.70 5.79 2.10
C ARG A 118 3.75 4.63 2.44
N PRO A 119 2.79 4.31 1.56
CA PRO A 119 1.93 3.15 1.76
C PRO A 119 2.73 1.86 1.54
N VAL A 120 2.40 0.84 2.33
CA VAL A 120 3.06 -0.47 2.30
C VAL A 120 2.06 -1.54 1.91
N ILE A 121 2.46 -2.46 1.04
CA ILE A 121 1.60 -3.55 0.61
C ILE A 121 1.94 -4.79 1.43
N VAL A 122 0.90 -5.40 1.99
CA VAL A 122 1.02 -6.45 2.99
C VAL A 122 0.32 -7.71 2.49
N HIS A 123 0.97 -8.86 2.68
CA HIS A 123 0.32 -10.16 2.50
C HIS A 123 -0.15 -10.68 3.85
N LEU A 124 -1.44 -10.94 3.95
CA LEU A 124 -2.06 -11.51 5.13
C LEU A 124 -2.22 -13.01 4.91
N LYS A 125 -1.77 -13.82 5.88
CA LYS A 125 -2.03 -15.25 5.90
C LYS A 125 -3.49 -15.49 6.23
N ASN A 126 -4.01 -16.60 5.70
CA ASN A 126 -5.32 -17.06 6.07
C ASN A 126 -5.31 -17.59 7.51
N THR A 127 -6.32 -17.26 8.29
CA THR A 127 -6.63 -17.93 9.56
C THR A 127 -7.71 -18.96 9.28
N THR A 128 -7.32 -20.23 9.12
CA THR A 128 -8.31 -21.32 9.00
C THR A 128 -9.11 -21.39 10.29
N VAL A 129 -10.39 -21.01 10.27
CA VAL A 129 -11.32 -21.37 11.33
C VAL A 129 -11.80 -22.79 11.03
N SER A 130 -11.36 -23.77 11.82
CA SER A 130 -11.79 -25.17 11.68
C SER A 130 -13.32 -25.29 11.85
N GLY A 131 -13.97 -26.12 11.02
CA GLY A 131 -15.37 -26.51 11.19
C GLY A 131 -16.44 -25.63 10.51
N VAL A 132 -16.08 -24.54 9.81
CA VAL A 132 -17.07 -23.63 9.21
C VAL A 132 -17.15 -23.81 7.69
N LYS A 133 -18.24 -24.42 7.19
CA LYS A 133 -18.42 -24.72 5.74
C LYS A 133 -18.69 -23.52 4.85
N ARG A 134 -19.06 -22.35 5.40
CA ARG A 134 -19.17 -21.07 4.67
C ARG A 134 -19.00 -19.90 5.63
N HIS A 135 -18.15 -18.96 5.25
CA HIS A 135 -18.10 -17.50 5.53
C HIS A 135 -19.04 -16.86 6.60
N ALA A 136 -19.33 -17.51 7.73
CA ALA A 136 -20.26 -16.96 8.74
C ALA A 136 -19.53 -16.28 9.91
N ASN A 137 -18.33 -16.73 10.26
CA ASN A 137 -17.57 -16.22 11.41
C ASN A 137 -16.09 -16.02 11.04
N ARG A 138 -15.74 -14.88 10.46
CA ARG A 138 -14.35 -14.45 10.25
C ARG A 138 -14.17 -13.15 11.01
N THR A 139 -13.29 -13.08 11.98
CA THR A 139 -13.24 -11.92 12.88
C THR A 139 -12.14 -10.97 12.47
N SER A 140 -12.40 -10.02 11.58
CA SER A 140 -11.99 -8.66 11.88
C SER A 140 -13.10 -8.04 12.73
N THR A 141 -12.74 -7.28 13.75
CA THR A 141 -13.76 -6.74 14.66
C THR A 141 -14.57 -5.65 13.93
N TYR A 142 -13.92 -4.84 13.08
CA TYR A 142 -14.53 -3.72 12.36
C TYR A 142 -13.84 -3.39 11.02
N GLU A 143 -14.65 -2.98 10.05
CA GLU A 143 -14.26 -2.03 9.01
C GLU A 143 -14.60 -0.61 9.48
N TYR A 144 -13.89 0.38 8.94
CA TYR A 144 -14.14 1.79 9.22
C TYR A 144 -14.54 2.46 7.92
N HIS A 145 -15.73 3.06 7.87
CA HIS A 145 -16.25 3.73 6.69
C HIS A 145 -16.14 5.24 6.86
N LEU A 146 -15.56 5.92 5.87
CA LEU A 146 -15.44 7.38 5.89
C LEU A 146 -16.81 8.01 5.64
N THR A 147 -17.15 9.01 6.44
CA THR A 147 -18.42 9.73 6.49
C THR A 147 -18.15 11.24 6.49
N SER A 148 -19.21 12.06 6.38
CA SER A 148 -19.10 13.51 6.58
C SER A 148 -18.77 13.90 8.03
N SER A 149 -19.03 13.03 9.01
CA SER A 149 -18.76 13.23 10.44
C SER A 149 -17.51 12.49 10.94
N GLY A 150 -16.80 11.74 10.09
CA GLY A 150 -15.61 10.98 10.50
C GLY A 150 -15.59 9.54 10.02
N TRP A 151 -15.21 8.62 10.91
CA TRP A 151 -15.21 7.18 10.63
C TRP A 151 -16.31 6.49 11.44
N ASP A 152 -17.11 5.67 10.76
CA ASP A 152 -18.04 4.75 11.42
C ASP A 152 -17.44 3.35 11.45
N ALA A 153 -17.33 2.76 12.64
CA ALA A 153 -16.94 1.37 12.81
C ALA A 153 -18.15 0.46 12.50
N VAL A 154 -17.97 -0.44 11.53
CA VAL A 154 -19.00 -1.38 11.07
C VAL A 154 -18.47 -2.79 11.29
N ASN A 155 -19.26 -3.63 11.97
CA ASN A 155 -18.91 -5.04 12.13
C ASN A 155 -18.85 -5.69 10.74
N TYR A 156 -17.69 -6.22 10.39
CA TYR A 156 -17.49 -6.84 9.10
C TYR A 156 -16.64 -8.09 9.22
N PRO A 157 -17.21 -9.27 8.97
CA PRO A 157 -16.46 -10.49 9.13
C PRO A 157 -15.59 -10.81 7.90
N HIS A 158 -14.40 -10.23 7.78
CA HIS A 158 -13.39 -10.68 6.80
C HIS A 158 -12.11 -11.10 7.54
N ILE A 159 -11.39 -12.14 7.14
CA ILE A 159 -10.66 -12.31 5.88
C ILE A 159 -10.68 -13.78 5.46
N ALA A 160 -11.00 -14.10 4.21
CA ALA A 160 -10.25 -15.15 3.52
C ALA A 160 -10.44 -15.07 2.02
N THR A 161 -9.32 -15.10 1.33
CA THR A 161 -9.17 -15.93 0.15
C THR A 161 -8.64 -17.30 0.60
N SER A 162 -9.10 -18.35 -0.09
CA SER A 162 -8.64 -19.75 -0.13
C SER A 162 -7.62 -20.25 0.92
N SER A 163 -7.79 -21.48 1.43
CA SER A 163 -6.77 -22.22 2.20
C SER A 163 -5.43 -22.40 1.48
N THR A 164 -5.35 -22.01 0.20
CA THR A 164 -4.17 -22.11 -0.66
C THR A 164 -3.54 -20.74 -0.99
N TYR A 165 -4.26 -19.61 -0.82
CA TYR A 165 -3.80 -18.29 -1.28
C TYR A 165 -4.17 -17.19 -0.27
N GLY A 166 -3.16 -16.51 0.29
CA GLY A 166 -3.34 -15.36 1.19
C GLY A 166 -3.87 -14.12 0.46
N HIS A 167 -4.03 -13.01 1.19
CA HIS A 167 -4.68 -11.80 0.69
C HIS A 167 -3.79 -10.57 0.77
N TRP A 168 -3.71 -9.79 -0.31
CA TRP A 168 -2.88 -8.60 -0.40
C TRP A 168 -3.72 -7.34 -0.14
N VAL A 169 -3.23 -6.48 0.76
CA VAL A 169 -3.85 -5.20 1.10
C VAL A 169 -2.83 -4.05 1.05
N CYS A 170 -3.30 -2.82 0.91
CA CYS A 170 -2.46 -1.63 0.95
C CYS A 170 -2.62 -0.90 2.29
N VAL A 171 -1.67 -1.07 3.20
CA VAL A 171 -1.65 -0.34 4.47
C VAL A 171 -1.37 1.13 4.20
N ALA A 172 -2.29 1.98 4.65
CA ALA A 172 -2.28 3.42 4.42
C ALA A 172 -2.62 4.22 5.67
N GLY A 173 -2.88 3.56 6.80
CA GLY A 173 -3.17 4.23 8.06
C GLY A 173 -2.74 3.43 9.28
N ILE A 174 -2.75 4.12 10.41
CA ILE A 174 -2.39 3.61 11.72
C ILE A 174 -3.27 4.26 12.79
N SER A 175 -3.47 3.59 13.91
CA SER A 175 -4.14 4.16 15.08
C SER A 175 -3.44 5.44 15.52
N SER A 176 -4.23 6.44 15.89
CA SER A 176 -3.76 7.66 16.55
C SER A 176 -3.06 7.34 17.89
N THR A 177 -3.46 6.25 18.55
CA THR A 177 -2.95 5.80 19.84
C THR A 177 -1.87 4.72 19.74
N ALA A 178 -1.40 4.38 18.54
CA ALA A 178 -0.39 3.34 18.36
C ALA A 178 0.92 3.72 19.05
N ASP A 179 1.46 2.82 19.86
CA ASP A 179 2.75 2.95 20.52
C ASP A 179 3.86 2.40 19.61
N PRO A 180 4.79 3.23 19.11
CA PRO A 180 5.87 2.79 18.22
C PRO A 180 6.79 1.72 18.81
N GLU A 181 6.82 1.57 20.13
CA GLU A 181 7.64 0.58 20.83
C GLU A 181 6.88 -0.73 21.12
N ASN A 182 5.55 -0.71 21.01
CA ASN A 182 4.68 -1.85 21.31
C ASN A 182 3.60 -2.06 20.22
N LEU A 183 4.04 -2.04 18.95
CA LEU A 183 3.14 -2.19 17.79
C LEU A 183 2.56 -3.61 17.67
N THR A 184 1.30 -3.69 17.26
CA THR A 184 0.66 -4.93 16.78
C THR A 184 0.09 -4.74 15.37
N GLU A 185 -0.26 -5.82 14.65
CA GLU A 185 -0.90 -5.68 13.34
C GLU A 185 -2.19 -4.83 13.43
N SER A 186 -2.97 -5.01 14.49
CA SER A 186 -4.25 -4.31 14.68
C SER A 186 -4.12 -2.81 14.93
N ASP A 187 -2.91 -2.27 15.09
CA ASP A 187 -2.69 -0.83 15.01
C ASP A 187 -2.86 -0.28 13.59
N PHE A 188 -2.77 -1.11 12.55
CA PHE A 188 -2.72 -0.67 11.16
C PHE A 188 -4.05 -0.80 10.43
N TYR A 189 -4.26 0.11 9.48
CA TYR A 189 -5.46 0.20 8.64
C TYR A 189 -5.08 0.17 7.17
N ALA A 190 -5.82 -0.61 6.40
CA ALA A 190 -5.53 -0.84 5.00
C ALA A 190 -6.71 -0.53 4.07
N LEU A 191 -6.37 -0.03 2.89
CA LEU A 191 -7.24 -0.10 1.73
C LEU A 191 -7.26 -1.55 1.26
N ASP A 192 -8.35 -2.24 1.59
CA ASP A 192 -8.55 -3.64 1.24
C ASP A 192 -9.16 -3.74 -0.17
N PRO A 193 -8.46 -4.34 -1.14
CA PRO A 193 -9.01 -4.58 -2.46
C PRO A 193 -10.36 -5.30 -2.49
N ALA A 194 -10.70 -6.15 -1.51
CA ALA A 194 -12.01 -6.81 -1.45
C ALA A 194 -13.16 -5.83 -1.14
N ARG A 195 -12.87 -4.72 -0.46
CA ARG A 195 -13.89 -3.78 0.04
C ARG A 195 -13.36 -2.38 0.31
N VAL A 196 -12.60 -1.80 -0.62
CA VAL A 196 -12.14 -0.41 -0.51
C VAL A 196 -13.31 0.57 -0.61
N THR A 197 -14.39 0.13 -1.26
CA THR A 197 -15.67 0.84 -1.31
C THR A 197 -16.82 -0.03 -0.82
N ALA A 198 -17.62 0.53 0.08
CA ALA A 198 -18.88 -0.03 0.57
C ALA A 198 -20.00 0.98 0.31
N ASN A 199 -20.93 0.66 -0.59
CA ASN A 199 -22.02 1.54 -1.00
C ASN A 199 -21.52 2.94 -1.46
N GLY A 200 -20.41 2.98 -2.20
CA GLY A 200 -19.81 4.22 -2.72
C GLY A 200 -18.99 5.01 -1.70
N ARG A 201 -18.85 4.51 -0.47
CA ARG A 201 -18.07 5.16 0.59
C ARG A 201 -16.73 4.46 0.77
N LEU A 202 -15.69 5.25 1.06
CA LEU A 202 -14.37 4.70 1.34
C LEU A 202 -14.44 3.87 2.61
N ALA A 203 -13.87 2.66 2.55
CA ALA A 203 -13.70 1.81 3.71
C ALA A 203 -12.21 1.48 3.89
N VAL A 204 -11.78 1.45 5.14
CA VAL A 204 -10.48 0.92 5.55
C VAL A 204 -10.69 -0.25 6.51
N THR A 205 -9.86 -1.27 6.35
CA THR A 205 -9.92 -2.49 7.15
C THR A 205 -8.82 -2.45 8.18
N ARG A 206 -9.19 -2.57 9.46
CA ARG A 206 -8.21 -2.80 10.53
C ARG A 206 -7.59 -4.18 10.34
N LEU A 207 -6.26 -4.28 10.37
CA LEU A 207 -5.61 -5.58 10.27
C LEU A 207 -5.85 -6.40 11.55
N LEU A 208 -5.56 -7.69 11.47
CA LEU A 208 -5.70 -8.60 12.59
C LEU A 208 -4.35 -9.07 13.07
N ASP A 209 -4.23 -9.14 14.39
CA ASP A 209 -3.04 -9.67 15.03
C ASP A 209 -2.78 -11.11 14.58
N ASP A 210 -1.51 -11.45 14.45
CA ASP A 210 -1.05 -12.74 13.95
C ASP A 210 -1.54 -13.09 12.54
N THR A 211 -1.85 -12.11 11.69
CA THR A 211 -2.18 -12.37 10.28
C THR A 211 -1.11 -11.94 9.30
N LEU A 212 -0.05 -11.25 9.74
CA LEU A 212 1.06 -10.91 8.85
C LEU A 212 1.83 -12.15 8.41
N TRP A 213 1.95 -12.40 7.10
CA TRP A 213 2.60 -13.60 6.56
C TRP A 213 4.12 -13.46 6.35
N VAL A 214 4.83 -13.06 7.40
CA VAL A 214 6.26 -12.70 7.35
C VAL A 214 7.18 -13.79 6.77
N GLU A 215 6.88 -15.06 7.03
CA GLU A 215 7.73 -16.20 6.62
C GLU A 215 7.66 -16.52 5.12
N ASN A 216 6.50 -16.29 4.49
CA ASN A 216 6.25 -16.73 3.10
C ASN A 216 6.10 -15.54 2.13
N SER A 217 5.79 -14.36 2.66
CA SER A 217 5.58 -13.19 1.83
C SER A 217 6.00 -11.91 2.54
N PRO A 218 7.23 -11.45 2.29
CA PRO A 218 7.70 -10.19 2.84
C PRO A 218 6.83 -9.02 2.38
N LEU A 219 6.80 -7.97 3.21
CA LEU A 219 6.18 -6.69 2.88
C LEU A 219 6.65 -6.22 1.50
N LYS A 220 5.81 -5.47 0.78
CA LYS A 220 6.27 -4.68 -0.37
C LYS A 220 6.36 -3.22 0.04
N VAL A 221 7.57 -2.70 0.00
CA VAL A 221 7.91 -1.33 0.38
C VAL A 221 8.44 -0.58 -0.85
N LEU A 222 8.30 0.73 -0.86
CA LEU A 222 8.87 1.56 -1.93
C LEU A 222 10.41 1.50 -1.83
N GLY A 223 11.06 1.16 -2.95
CA GLY A 223 12.52 1.04 -3.08
C GLY A 223 13.25 2.36 -3.25
#